data_AF-A0A1B6CVR3-F1
#
_entry.id   AF-A0A1B6CVR3-F1
#
_cell.length_a   1.000
_cell.length_b   1.000
_cell.length_c   1.000
_cell.angle_alpha   90.00
_cell.angle_beta   90.00
_cell.angle_gamma   90.00
#
_symmetry.space_group_name_H-M   'P 1'
#
loop_
_entity.id
_entity.type
_entity.pdbx_description
1 polymer ?
#
loop_
_entity_poly.entity_id
_entity_poly.type
_entity_poly.pdbx_seq_one_letter_code
_entity_poly.pdbx_strand_id
1 'polypeptide(L)'
;MDNYKKGKNIEEPWDKSKIPINNLPEQFIWMKVSPGSKMRNLLTYAMKEFKESKAILWSGSGPAVGKTISCAEIMKRKQKLYQINKICFHRVETNLINL
;
A
#
# COMPACT_ATOMS: atom_id res chain seq x y z
N MET A 1 16.62 19.21 29.37
CA MET A 1 15.69 18.28 28.70
C MET A 1 16.47 17.56 27.60
N ASP A 2 17.63 16.99 27.95
CA ASP A 2 18.80 17.01 27.03
C ASP A 2 19.14 15.64 26.41
N ASN A 3 18.24 14.65 26.55
CA ASN A 3 18.45 13.28 26.09
C ASN A 3 17.41 12.79 25.06
N TYR A 4 16.57 13.67 24.51
CA TYR A 4 15.62 13.27 23.48
C TYR A 4 16.31 13.09 22.11
N LYS A 5 16.41 11.85 21.65
CA LYS A 5 16.79 11.53 20.26
C LYS A 5 15.55 11.12 19.47
N LYS A 6 15.25 11.85 18.40
CA LYS A 6 14.11 11.53 17.53
C LYS A 6 14.48 10.33 16.66
N GLY A 7 13.68 9.26 16.73
CA GLY A 7 13.77 8.15 15.79
C GLY A 7 13.11 8.49 14.45
N LYS A 8 13.71 8.07 13.35
CA LYS A 8 13.10 8.06 12.01
C LYS A 8 12.89 6.63 11.56
N ASN A 9 11.65 6.29 11.23
CA ASN A 9 11.33 5.01 10.61
C ASN A 9 11.69 5.06 9.13
N ILE A 10 12.42 4.05 8.68
CA ILE A 10 12.74 3.77 7.29
C ILE A 10 12.04 2.46 6.95
N GLU A 11 10.98 2.58 6.14
CA GLU A 11 10.32 1.41 5.58
C GLU A 11 11.13 0.87 4.41
N GLU A 12 11.25 -0.45 4.34
CA GLU A 12 11.89 -1.08 3.20
C GLU A 12 11.12 -0.76 1.90
N PRO A 13 11.81 -0.51 0.78
CA PRO A 13 11.10 -0.28 -0.49
C PRO A 13 10.24 -1.47 -0.89
N TRP A 14 9.03 -1.17 -1.39
CA TRP A 14 8.14 -2.16 -1.97
C TRP A 14 8.73 -2.74 -3.28
N ASP A 15 9.09 -4.02 -3.26
CA ASP A 15 9.65 -4.79 -4.37
C ASP A 15 8.65 -5.84 -4.88
N LYS A 16 8.54 -5.99 -6.21
CA LYS A 16 7.69 -7.00 -6.86
C LYS A 16 8.06 -8.42 -6.43
N SER A 17 9.35 -8.69 -6.19
CA SER A 17 9.84 -10.00 -5.75
C SER A 17 9.25 -10.46 -4.40
N LYS A 18 8.74 -9.51 -3.61
CA LYS A 18 8.19 -9.74 -2.27
C LYS A 18 6.67 -9.82 -2.23
N ILE A 19 5.99 -9.71 -3.38
CA ILE A 19 4.53 -9.80 -3.43
C ILE A 19 4.13 -11.28 -3.20
N PRO A 20 3.41 -11.62 -2.12
CA PRO A 20 3.06 -13.00 -1.78
C PRO A 20 1.85 -13.55 -2.57
N ILE A 21 1.60 -13.01 -3.76
CA ILE A 21 0.46 -13.37 -4.63
C ILE A 21 1.03 -14.04 -5.87
N ASN A 22 0.88 -15.36 -5.94
CA ASN A 22 1.27 -16.14 -7.12
C ASN A 22 0.36 -15.79 -8.31
N ASN A 23 0.90 -15.88 -9.52
CA ASN A 23 0.19 -15.65 -10.78
C ASN A 23 -0.47 -14.27 -10.87
N LEU A 24 0.17 -13.25 -10.30
CA LEU A 24 -0.25 -11.87 -10.51
C LEU A 24 -0.13 -11.52 -12.00
N PRO A 25 -1.12 -10.86 -12.63
CA PRO A 25 -1.02 -10.46 -14.03
C PRO A 25 0.23 -9.62 -14.28
N GLU A 26 0.83 -9.73 -15.47
CA GLU A 26 2.04 -8.95 -15.82
C GLU A 26 1.78 -7.44 -15.78
N GLN A 27 0.60 -7.03 -16.26
CA GLN A 27 0.12 -5.66 -16.21
C GLN A 27 -0.89 -5.51 -15.07
N PHE A 28 -0.52 -4.73 -14.06
CA PHE A 28 -1.39 -4.35 -12.96
C PHE A 28 -0.98 -2.99 -12.42
N ILE A 29 -1.93 -2.28 -11.83
CA ILE A 29 -1.66 -1.03 -11.12
C ILE A 29 -1.25 -1.37 -9.70
N TRP A 30 -0.10 -0.88 -9.25
CA TRP A 30 0.35 -1.09 -7.88
C TRP A 30 0.14 0.16 -7.01
N MET A 31 -0.91 0.15 -6.20
CA MET A 31 -1.24 1.21 -5.26
C MET A 31 -0.58 0.95 -3.90
N LYS A 32 0.45 1.74 -3.58
CA LYS A 32 1.18 1.71 -2.30
C LYS A 32 0.56 2.74 -1.35
N VAL A 33 -0.16 2.26 -0.35
CA VAL A 33 -0.93 3.07 0.60
C VAL A 33 -0.08 3.29 1.85
N SER A 34 0.07 4.56 2.21
CA SER A 34 0.81 5.00 3.39
C SER A 34 -0.11 5.73 4.39
N PRO A 35 0.37 5.99 5.63
CA PRO A 35 -0.37 6.82 6.58
C PRO A 35 -0.68 8.23 6.05
N GLY A 36 0.19 8.81 5.22
CA GLY A 36 -0.01 10.12 4.59
C GLY A 36 -0.91 10.13 3.35
N SER A 37 -1.23 8.96 2.78
CA SER A 37 -2.01 8.90 1.54
C SER A 37 -3.43 9.45 1.71
N LYS A 38 -3.84 10.33 0.80
CA LYS A 38 -5.23 10.82 0.73
C LYS A 38 -6.09 9.84 -0.06
N MET A 39 -7.06 9.19 0.59
CA MET A 39 -7.90 8.15 -0.05
C MET A 39 -8.59 8.65 -1.32
N ARG A 40 -9.09 9.88 -1.32
CA ARG A 40 -9.72 10.49 -2.51
C ARG A 40 -8.78 10.45 -3.71
N ASN A 41 -7.53 10.87 -3.53
CA ASN A 41 -6.54 10.90 -4.61
C ASN A 41 -6.21 9.48 -5.10
N LEU A 42 -6.00 8.55 -4.16
CA LEU A 42 -5.73 7.14 -4.48
C LEU A 42 -6.85 6.52 -5.31
N LEU A 43 -8.09 6.70 -4.88
CA LEU A 43 -9.27 6.14 -5.53
C LEU A 43 -9.51 6.77 -6.90
N THR A 44 -9.36 8.10 -7.03
CA THR A 44 -9.50 8.78 -8.32
C THR A 44 -8.50 8.24 -9.35
N TYR A 45 -7.23 8.11 -8.97
CA TYR A 45 -6.21 7.56 -9.84
C TYR A 45 -6.49 6.08 -10.16
N ALA A 46 -6.70 5.25 -9.13
CA ALA A 46 -6.95 3.83 -9.29
C ALA A 46 -8.14 3.53 -10.23
N MET A 47 -9.26 4.25 -10.07
CA MET A 47 -10.44 4.05 -10.92
C MET A 47 -10.23 4.49 -12.37
N LYS A 48 -9.36 5.48 -12.61
CA LYS A 48 -9.02 5.93 -13.97
C LYS A 48 -8.17 4.87 -14.66
N GLU A 49 -7.05 4.49 -14.05
CA GLU A 49 -6.09 3.57 -14.65
C GLU A 49 -6.63 2.15 -14.77
N PHE A 50 -7.50 1.72 -13.84
CA PHE A 50 -8.05 0.37 -13.82
C PHE A 50 -8.86 0.03 -15.08
N LYS A 51 -9.37 1.05 -15.78
CA LYS A 51 -10.07 0.88 -17.06
C LYS A 51 -9.17 0.22 -18.13
N GLU A 52 -7.86 0.41 -18.06
CA GLU A 52 -6.91 -0.15 -19.02
C GLU A 52 -6.22 -1.41 -18.50
N SER A 53 -5.70 -1.40 -17.26
CA SER A 53 -4.91 -2.54 -16.74
C SER A 53 -5.74 -3.73 -16.25
N LYS A 54 -7.04 -3.57 -15.97
CA LYS A 54 -7.98 -4.60 -15.46
C LYS A 54 -7.58 -5.36 -14.18
N ALA A 55 -6.38 -5.13 -13.63
CA ALA A 55 -5.88 -5.68 -12.38
C ALA A 55 -5.27 -4.57 -11.52
N ILE A 56 -5.45 -4.67 -10.21
CA ILE A 56 -4.95 -3.71 -9.23
C ILE A 56 -4.48 -4.41 -7.96
N LEU A 57 -3.31 -4.01 -7.47
CA LEU A 57 -2.75 -4.43 -6.20
C LEU A 57 -2.78 -3.27 -5.22
N TRP A 58 -3.52 -3.44 -4.12
CA TRP A 58 -3.47 -2.54 -2.97
C TRP A 58 -2.51 -3.12 -1.94
N SER A 59 -1.53 -2.32 -1.53
CA SER A 59 -0.57 -2.70 -0.49
C SER A 59 -0.49 -1.60 0.56
N GLY A 60 -0.33 -1.98 1.81
CA GLY A 60 -0.11 -1.06 2.92
C GLY A 60 0.19 -1.83 4.19
N SER A 61 0.93 -1.19 5.08
CA SER A 61 1.45 -1.77 6.32
C SER A 61 1.14 -0.84 7.50
N GLY A 62 1.24 -1.37 8.72
CA GLY A 62 1.07 -0.60 9.95
C GLY A 62 -0.22 0.23 9.96
N PRO A 63 -0.18 1.54 10.29
CA PRO A 63 -1.36 2.39 10.35
C PRO A 63 -2.12 2.54 9.00
N ALA A 64 -1.50 2.17 7.87
CA ALA A 64 -2.13 2.27 6.55
C ALA A 64 -3.04 1.08 6.19
N VAL A 65 -3.03 -0.02 6.97
CA VAL A 65 -3.80 -1.24 6.64
C VAL A 65 -5.30 -0.93 6.51
N GLY A 66 -5.90 -0.24 7.47
CA GLY A 66 -7.33 0.10 7.41
C GLY A 66 -7.70 0.94 6.19
N LYS A 67 -6.81 1.88 5.81
CA LYS A 67 -6.96 2.69 4.59
C LYS A 67 -6.86 1.85 3.32
N THR A 68 -5.93 0.89 3.30
CA THR A 68 -5.72 -0.04 2.18
C THR A 68 -6.97 -0.87 1.93
N ILE A 69 -7.54 -1.45 2.99
CA ILE A 69 -8.79 -2.20 2.94
C ILE A 69 -9.93 -1.29 2.47
N SER A 70 -10.05 -0.09 3.04
CA SER A 70 -11.10 0.86 2.65
C SER A 70 -11.05 1.23 1.16
N CYS A 71 -9.86 1.41 0.59
CA CYS A 71 -9.70 1.66 -0.84
C CYS A 71 -10.22 0.49 -1.69
N ALA A 72 -9.87 -0.74 -1.33
CA ALA A 72 -10.37 -1.93 -2.03
C ALA A 72 -11.89 -2.07 -1.93
N GLU A 73 -12.49 -1.87 -0.73
CA GLU A 73 -13.93 -1.96 -0.52
C GLU A 73 -14.72 -0.87 -1.27
N ILE A 74 -14.20 0.35 -1.34
CA ILE A 74 -14.83 1.42 -2.13
C ILE A 74 -14.80 1.09 -3.62
N MET A 75 -13.70 0.51 -4.10
CA MET A 75 -13.56 0.12 -5.51
C MET A 75 -14.53 -1.00 -5.89
N LYS A 76 -14.68 -2.03 -5.04
CA LYS A 76 -15.66 -3.12 -5.24
C LYS A 76 -17.12 -2.67 -5.27
N ARG A 77 -17.46 -1.56 -4.59
CA ARG A 77 -18.80 -0.96 -4.70
C ARG A 77 -19.10 -0.38 -6.09
N LYS A 78 -18.06 -0.10 -6.89
CA LYS A 78 -18.19 0.50 -8.22
C LYS A 78 -17.94 -0.48 -9.37
N GLN A 79 -17.30 -1.62 -9.10
CA GLN A 79 -16.88 -2.59 -10.10
C GLN A 79 -17.08 -4.01 -9.55
N LYS A 80 -17.53 -4.94 -10.40
CA LYS A 80 -17.56 -6.37 -10.06
C LYS A 80 -16.13 -6.92 -10.15
N LEU A 81 -15.54 -7.27 -9.01
CA LEU A 81 -14.14 -7.69 -8.92
C LEU A 81 -14.01 -9.00 -8.16
N TYR A 82 -13.07 -9.84 -8.60
CA TYR A 82 -12.54 -10.93 -7.78
C TYR A 82 -11.43 -10.39 -6.88
N GLN A 83 -11.35 -10.88 -5.65
CA GLN A 83 -10.39 -10.40 -4.66
C GLN A 83 -9.61 -11.56 -4.07
N ILE A 84 -8.29 -11.36 -3.96
CA ILE A 84 -7.37 -12.22 -3.23
C ILE A 84 -6.66 -11.34 -2.19
N ASN A 85 -6.64 -11.77 -0.93
CA ASN A 85 -5.90 -11.10 0.13
C ASN A 85 -4.73 -11.99 0.58
N LYS A 86 -3.57 -11.38 0.79
CA LYS A 86 -2.40 -12.02 1.36
C LYS A 86 -1.77 -11.10 2.40
N ILE A 87 -1.26 -11.71 3.47
CA ILE A 87 -0.54 -11.02 4.54
C ILE A 87 0.92 -11.43 4.41
N CYS A 88 1.83 -10.48 4.60
CA CYS A 88 3.26 -10.70 4.62
C CYS A 88 3.92 -9.78 5.64
N PHE A 89 5.16 -10.08 5.99
CA PHE A 89 5.99 -9.19 6.78
C PHE A 89 6.60 -8.10 5.90
N HIS A 90 6.70 -6.90 6.46
CA HIS A 90 7.36 -5.77 5.84
C HIS A 90 8.40 -5.22 6.82
N ARG A 91 9.66 -5.15 6.40
CA ARG A 91 10.75 -4.71 7.28
C ARG A 91 10.69 -3.20 7.48
N VAL A 92 10.80 -2.78 8.73
CA VAL A 92 10.88 -1.37 9.12
C VAL A 92 12.07 -1.21 10.05
N GLU A 93 12.94 -0.25 9.74
CA GLU A 93 14.12 0.08 10.54
C GLU A 93 13.96 1.44 11.21
N THR A 94 14.30 1.53 12.49
CA THR A 94 14.26 2.79 13.23
C THR A 94 15.67 3.31 13.43
N ASN A 95 16.02 4.38 12.72
CA ASN A 95 17.30 5.04 12.89
C ASN A 95 17.18 6.19 13.88
N LEU A 96 18.08 6.25 14.87
CA LEU A 96 18.18 7.39 15.77
C LEU A 96 18.81 8.56 15.01
N ILE A 97 18.13 9.70 14.99
CA ILE A 97 18.72 10.95 14.50
C ILE A 97 19.57 11.50 15.66
N ASN A 98 20.88 11.63 15.45
CA ASN A 98 21.71 12.49 16.28
C ASN A 98 21.44 13.94 15.83
N LEU A 99 20.88 14.75 16.73
CA LEU A 99 20.78 16.21 16.57
C LEU A 99 22.13 16.85 16.86
#